data_AF-A0A0R1XGL2-F1
#
_entry.id   AF-A0A0R1XGL2-F1
#
_cell.length_a   1.000
_cell.length_b   1.000
_cell.length_c   1.000
_cell.angle_alpha   90.00
_cell.angle_beta   90.00
_cell.angle_gamma   90.00
#
_symmetry.space_group_name_H-M   'P 1'
#
loop_
_entity.id
_entity.type
_entity.pdbx_description
1 polymer ?
#
loop_
_entity_poly.entity_id
_entity_poly.type
_entity_poly.pdbx_seq_one_letter_code
_entity_poly.pdbx_strand_id
1 'polypeptide(L)'
;MKKTILALLTAALLTGGTIAAPMNTTVPTSVEAATLQADAAITPLKGTLRIVYKPGYGIALWNGVGSTRKYAGRILPDQSRWRFYKVAVTGTDTYWYNLGGNQWIEGYCLTFLDSEDNSYHIVSRRGVVRVPESPKGSIVNLTMDKGNPRSDQSAWYGFVPFKVGSTWQYFHIAYPRSKYQSVKYDLGGGQWVSSLEVVK
;
A
#
# COMPACT_ATOMS: atom_id res chain seq x y z
N MET A 1 -21.44 -24.62 24.88
CA MET A 1 -20.97 -25.73 24.02
C MET A 1 -20.38 -25.11 22.74
N LYS A 2 -19.32 -25.56 22.06
CA LYS A 2 -18.21 -26.55 22.22
C LYS A 2 -17.18 -26.14 21.14
N LYS A 3 -15.85 -26.18 21.25
CA LYS A 3 -14.86 -26.36 22.34
C LYS A 3 -13.52 -25.73 21.85
N THR A 4 -12.63 -25.26 22.72
CA THR A 4 -11.29 -24.74 22.33
C THR A 4 -10.42 -25.83 21.68
N ILE A 5 -9.61 -25.48 20.66
CA ILE A 5 -8.47 -26.28 20.20
C ILE A 5 -7.25 -25.37 20.01
N LEU A 6 -6.11 -25.82 20.54
CA LEU A 6 -4.77 -25.29 20.33
C LEU A 6 -3.96 -26.40 19.66
N ALA A 7 -3.02 -26.08 18.76
CA ALA A 7 -2.10 -27.06 18.17
C ALA A 7 -0.72 -26.42 17.99
N LEU A 8 0.35 -27.16 18.34
CA LEU A 8 1.74 -26.71 18.29
C LEU A 8 2.49 -27.22 17.05
N LEU A 9 3.65 -26.63 16.79
CA LEU A 9 4.62 -27.08 15.79
C LEU A 9 5.35 -28.36 16.24
N THR A 10 5.62 -29.28 15.30
CA THR A 10 6.75 -30.25 15.16
C THR A 10 6.35 -31.31 14.13
N ALA A 11 7.21 -31.97 13.35
CA ALA A 11 8.64 -31.84 13.03
C ALA A 11 8.79 -32.13 11.49
N ALA A 12 9.87 -32.60 10.84
CA ALA A 12 11.22 -33.07 11.18
C ALA A 12 12.15 -32.96 9.94
N LEU A 13 13.39 -33.48 10.00
CA LEU A 13 14.21 -33.85 8.84
C LEU A 13 14.35 -35.38 8.77
N LEU A 14 14.50 -35.94 7.55
CA LEU A 14 15.03 -37.29 7.30
C LEU A 14 15.77 -37.31 5.95
N THR A 15 16.71 -38.24 5.78
CA THR A 15 17.79 -38.17 4.78
C THR A 15 17.97 -39.45 3.94
N GLY A 16 18.22 -39.29 2.64
CA GLY A 16 19.05 -40.23 1.85
C GLY A 16 18.32 -41.32 1.05
N GLY A 17 18.71 -41.47 -0.21
CA GLY A 17 18.26 -42.53 -1.12
C GLY A 17 18.59 -42.20 -2.59
N THR A 18 19.48 -42.97 -3.22
CA THR A 18 20.03 -42.65 -4.56
C THR A 18 19.83 -43.77 -5.58
N ILE A 19 19.38 -43.40 -6.78
CA ILE A 19 19.61 -44.16 -8.03
C ILE A 19 19.94 -43.19 -9.17
N ALA A 20 20.73 -43.63 -10.15
CA ALA A 20 21.22 -42.82 -11.26
C ALA A 20 20.46 -43.10 -12.58
N ALA A 21 20.64 -42.21 -13.56
CA ALA A 21 19.93 -42.22 -14.85
C ALA A 21 20.52 -43.24 -15.86
N PRO A 22 19.95 -43.31 -17.07
CA PRO A 22 20.69 -42.71 -18.20
C PRO A 22 19.97 -41.51 -18.83
N MET A 23 20.75 -40.65 -19.49
CA MET A 23 20.26 -39.47 -20.19
C MET A 23 19.58 -39.85 -21.51
N ASN A 24 18.62 -39.05 -21.96
CA ASN A 24 18.28 -38.95 -23.38
C ASN A 24 18.34 -37.48 -23.81
N THR A 25 19.19 -37.16 -24.78
CA THR A 25 19.62 -35.77 -25.04
C THR A 25 18.79 -35.09 -26.14
N THR A 26 17.93 -34.15 -25.75
CA THR A 26 17.47 -33.07 -26.61
C THR A 26 17.46 -31.76 -25.81
N VAL A 27 18.40 -30.86 -26.13
CA VAL A 27 18.40 -29.48 -25.60
C VAL A 27 17.91 -28.54 -26.71
N PRO A 28 16.62 -28.14 -26.69
CA PRO A 28 16.20 -26.91 -27.33
C PRO A 28 16.58 -25.71 -26.44
N THR A 29 17.19 -24.71 -27.07
CA THR A 29 17.60 -23.42 -26.49
C THR A 29 16.50 -22.74 -25.66
N SER A 30 16.94 -22.03 -24.62
CA SER A 30 16.15 -21.18 -23.72
C SER A 30 15.13 -20.27 -24.40
N VAL A 31 13.93 -20.18 -23.81
CA VAL A 31 13.07 -18.99 -23.79
C VAL A 31 12.30 -18.92 -22.47
N GLU A 32 11.94 -17.70 -22.07
CA GLU A 32 10.99 -17.32 -21.02
C GLU A 32 10.97 -18.16 -19.74
N ALA A 33 11.80 -17.75 -18.78
CA ALA A 33 11.41 -17.85 -17.37
C ALA A 33 10.14 -17.00 -17.19
N ALA A 34 8.98 -17.64 -16.98
CA ALA A 34 7.69 -16.97 -16.87
C ALA A 34 7.68 -15.99 -15.68
N THR A 35 7.87 -14.70 -15.98
CA THR A 35 7.88 -13.65 -14.98
C THR A 35 6.47 -13.48 -14.41
N LEU A 36 6.30 -13.82 -13.13
CA LEU A 36 5.09 -13.50 -12.36
C LEU A 36 5.03 -12.00 -12.07
N GLN A 37 4.88 -11.21 -13.12
CA GLN A 37 4.65 -9.79 -13.06
C GLN A 37 3.23 -9.56 -12.53
N ALA A 38 3.12 -9.23 -11.24
CA ALA A 38 1.85 -8.98 -10.58
C ALA A 38 1.10 -7.87 -11.33
N ASP A 39 -0.01 -8.23 -11.97
CA ASP A 39 -0.85 -7.29 -12.70
C ASP A 39 -1.40 -6.23 -11.74
N ALA A 40 -1.53 -5.00 -12.24
CA ALA A 40 -1.93 -3.88 -11.43
C ALA A 40 -3.41 -4.04 -11.05
N ALA A 41 -3.71 -4.09 -9.75
CA ALA A 41 -5.09 -4.16 -9.27
C ALA A 41 -5.81 -2.83 -9.61
N ILE A 42 -6.49 -2.79 -10.76
CA ILE A 42 -7.20 -1.63 -11.27
C ILE A 42 -8.64 -1.64 -10.76
N THR A 43 -8.94 -0.76 -9.82
CA THR A 43 -10.27 -0.58 -9.22
C THR A 43 -10.99 0.62 -9.86
N PRO A 44 -12.25 0.49 -10.30
CA PRO A 44 -13.05 1.64 -10.73
C PRO A 44 -13.39 2.53 -9.53
N LEU A 45 -12.82 3.73 -9.49
CA LEU A 45 -13.08 4.75 -8.48
C LEU A 45 -12.94 6.12 -9.14
N LYS A 46 -13.93 6.99 -8.91
CA LYS A 46 -14.02 8.32 -9.54
C LYS A 46 -14.10 9.42 -8.49
N GLY A 47 -13.59 10.61 -8.84
CA GLY A 47 -13.63 11.80 -8.00
C GLY A 47 -12.80 12.93 -8.59
N THR A 48 -12.51 13.95 -7.79
CA THR A 48 -11.59 15.05 -8.15
C THR A 48 -10.38 15.04 -7.24
N LEU A 49 -9.19 15.29 -7.79
CA LEU A 49 -7.93 15.41 -7.07
C LEU A 49 -7.24 16.75 -7.38
N ARG A 50 -6.38 17.19 -6.45
CA ARG A 50 -5.43 18.29 -6.60
C ARG A 50 -4.02 17.71 -6.52
N ILE A 51 -3.16 18.15 -7.43
CA ILE A 51 -1.72 17.92 -7.34
C ILE A 51 -1.15 18.86 -6.26
N VAL A 52 -0.33 18.31 -5.37
CA VAL A 52 0.31 19.01 -4.25
C VAL A 52 1.79 18.62 -4.25
N TYR A 53 2.59 19.41 -4.95
CA TYR A 53 4.01 19.18 -5.18
C TYR A 53 4.83 20.42 -4.77
N LYS A 54 6.10 20.49 -5.18
CA LYS A 54 6.92 21.68 -4.94
C LYS A 54 6.36 22.88 -5.73
N PRO A 55 6.20 24.08 -5.14
CA PRO A 55 5.75 25.27 -5.85
C PRO A 55 6.61 25.56 -7.08
N GLY A 56 5.97 25.82 -8.23
CA GLY A 56 6.65 26.02 -9.52
C GLY A 56 7.02 24.74 -10.28
N TYR A 57 6.79 23.55 -9.71
CA TYR A 57 7.00 22.25 -10.36
C TYR A 57 5.65 21.61 -10.74
N GLY A 58 5.70 20.37 -11.23
CA GLY A 58 4.53 19.54 -11.52
C GLY A 58 4.91 18.06 -11.58
N ILE A 59 3.91 17.19 -11.75
CA ILE A 59 4.10 15.74 -11.88
C ILE A 59 3.92 15.28 -13.33
N ALA A 60 4.62 14.22 -13.73
CA ALA A 60 4.49 13.67 -15.08
C ALA A 60 3.16 12.92 -15.26
N LEU A 61 2.56 13.07 -16.44
CA LEU A 61 1.50 12.22 -16.96
C LEU A 61 2.12 11.00 -17.65
N TRP A 62 1.54 9.82 -17.42
CA TRP A 62 2.07 8.55 -17.89
C TRP A 62 1.04 7.76 -18.70
N ASN A 63 1.51 7.01 -19.69
CA ASN A 63 0.75 5.97 -20.37
C ASN A 63 1.07 4.64 -19.67
N GLY A 64 0.04 3.96 -19.15
CA GLY A 64 0.22 2.81 -18.25
C GLY A 64 0.71 3.19 -16.84
N VAL A 65 1.05 2.18 -16.05
CA VAL A 65 1.36 2.28 -14.60
C VAL A 65 2.62 1.48 -14.22
N GLY A 66 3.18 1.72 -13.03
CA GLY A 66 4.26 0.90 -12.49
C GLY A 66 5.56 0.98 -13.30
N SER A 67 6.27 -0.14 -13.45
CA SER A 67 7.55 -0.23 -14.17
C SER A 67 7.42 -0.18 -15.69
N THR A 68 6.26 -0.50 -16.26
CA THR A 68 6.00 -0.53 -17.71
C THR A 68 5.51 0.80 -18.27
N ARG A 69 5.35 1.82 -17.41
CA ARG A 69 4.85 3.15 -17.78
C ARG A 69 5.75 3.86 -18.78
N LYS A 70 5.14 4.64 -19.69
CA LYS A 70 5.85 5.50 -20.66
C LYS A 70 5.39 6.94 -20.48
N TYR A 71 6.29 7.91 -20.59
CA TYR A 71 5.94 9.33 -20.43
C TYR A 71 4.91 9.75 -21.51
N ALA A 72 3.83 10.42 -21.09
CA ALA A 72 2.74 10.83 -21.99
C ALA A 72 2.94 12.24 -22.59
N GLY A 73 4.16 12.77 -22.57
CA GLY A 73 4.50 14.06 -23.18
C GLY A 73 4.05 15.30 -22.40
N ARG A 74 3.47 15.15 -21.20
CA ARG A 74 2.88 16.26 -20.44
C ARG A 74 3.28 16.23 -18.95
N ILE A 75 3.66 17.40 -18.42
CA ILE A 75 3.71 17.68 -16.98
C ILE A 75 2.41 18.37 -16.55
N LEU A 76 1.88 18.00 -15.40
CA LEU A 76 0.70 18.61 -14.78
C LEU A 76 1.15 19.49 -13.60
N PRO A 77 0.89 20.82 -13.61
CA PRO A 77 1.40 21.73 -12.59
C PRO A 77 0.93 21.44 -11.15
N ASP A 78 1.70 21.92 -10.18
CA ASP A 78 1.25 22.04 -8.79
C ASP A 78 -0.09 22.83 -8.67
N GLN A 79 -0.86 22.51 -7.63
CA GLN A 79 -2.24 22.97 -7.36
C GLN A 79 -3.28 22.71 -8.48
N SER A 80 -2.90 22.18 -9.64
CA SER A 80 -3.84 21.87 -10.71
C SER A 80 -4.80 20.73 -10.33
N ARG A 81 -6.04 20.80 -10.84
CA ARG A 81 -7.16 19.95 -10.44
C ARG A 81 -7.58 19.03 -11.58
N TRP A 82 -7.79 17.76 -11.29
CA TRP A 82 -8.10 16.73 -12.28
C TRP A 82 -9.22 15.80 -11.82
N ARG A 83 -10.06 15.36 -12.76
CA ARG A 83 -11.02 14.28 -12.53
C ARG A 83 -10.31 12.96 -12.79
N PHE A 84 -10.55 11.97 -11.93
CA PHE A 84 -10.04 10.60 -12.13
C PHE A 84 -11.19 9.59 -12.19
N TYR A 85 -10.92 8.42 -12.77
CA TYR A 85 -11.94 7.42 -13.12
C TYR A 85 -11.59 5.98 -12.69
N LYS A 86 -10.31 5.71 -12.39
CA LYS A 86 -9.81 4.44 -11.86
C LYS A 86 -8.65 4.72 -10.91
N VAL A 87 -8.41 3.81 -9.97
CA VAL A 87 -7.18 3.72 -9.19
C VAL A 87 -6.48 2.41 -9.54
N ALA A 88 -5.16 2.41 -9.62
CA ALA A 88 -4.36 1.18 -9.64
C ALA A 88 -3.29 1.22 -8.55
N VAL A 89 -2.90 0.04 -8.06
CA VAL A 89 -1.78 -0.11 -7.14
C VAL A 89 -0.74 -1.03 -7.78
N THR A 90 0.51 -0.59 -7.83
CA THR A 90 1.61 -1.38 -8.43
C THR A 90 2.73 -1.60 -7.42
N GLY A 91 3.13 -2.86 -7.23
CA GLY A 91 4.26 -3.23 -6.37
C GLY A 91 4.16 -2.66 -4.96
N THR A 92 5.27 -2.11 -4.48
CA THR A 92 5.43 -1.50 -3.14
C THR A 92 4.73 -0.14 -3.03
N ASP A 93 3.40 -0.18 -2.98
CA ASP A 93 2.53 0.93 -2.54
C ASP A 93 2.54 2.17 -3.46
N THR A 94 2.91 2.02 -4.74
CA THR A 94 2.73 3.09 -5.72
C THR A 94 1.28 3.15 -6.17
N TYR A 95 0.59 4.21 -5.78
CA TYR A 95 -0.78 4.53 -6.22
C TYR A 95 -0.77 5.23 -7.57
N TRP A 96 -1.75 4.90 -8.40
CA TRP A 96 -1.94 5.47 -9.73
C TRP A 96 -3.38 5.93 -9.92
N TYR A 97 -3.58 7.11 -10.48
CA TYR A 97 -4.91 7.68 -10.73
C TYR A 97 -5.13 7.89 -12.22
N ASN A 98 -6.14 7.22 -12.80
CA ASN A 98 -6.45 7.31 -14.23
C ASN A 98 -7.22 8.60 -14.52
N LEU A 99 -6.66 9.47 -15.36
CA LEU A 99 -7.29 10.74 -15.76
C LEU A 99 -8.13 10.63 -17.05
N GLY A 100 -8.21 9.43 -17.62
CA GLY A 100 -8.95 9.11 -18.85
C GLY A 100 -8.15 8.19 -19.77
N GLY A 101 -8.83 7.31 -20.52
CA GLY A 101 -8.16 6.36 -21.42
C GLY A 101 -7.09 5.54 -20.71
N ASN A 102 -5.86 5.56 -21.23
CA ASN A 102 -4.68 4.95 -20.59
C ASN A 102 -3.74 5.98 -19.92
N GLN A 103 -4.24 7.17 -19.56
CA GLN A 103 -3.45 8.23 -18.92
C GLN A 103 -3.52 8.14 -17.40
N TRP A 104 -2.37 8.12 -16.73
CA TRP A 104 -2.24 7.93 -15.28
C TRP A 104 -1.25 8.91 -14.66
N ILE A 105 -1.46 9.23 -13.38
CA ILE A 105 -0.52 9.99 -12.55
C ILE A 105 -0.17 9.24 -11.26
N GLU A 106 1.05 9.49 -10.77
CA GLU A 106 1.64 8.81 -9.61
C GLU A 106 1.20 9.48 -8.29
N GLY A 107 0.82 8.68 -7.31
CA GLY A 107 -0.08 9.08 -6.22
C GLY A 107 0.53 9.77 -5.01
N TYR A 108 1.86 9.81 -4.89
CA TYR A 108 2.58 10.24 -3.68
C TYR A 108 2.39 11.73 -3.29
N CYS A 109 1.67 12.51 -4.09
CA CYS A 109 1.61 13.97 -4.01
C CYS A 109 0.19 14.51 -4.20
N LEU A 110 -0.85 13.72 -3.90
CA LEU A 110 -2.24 14.05 -4.28
C LEU A 110 -3.17 14.24 -3.07
N THR A 111 -4.01 15.26 -3.18
CA THR A 111 -5.16 15.53 -2.28
C THR A 111 -6.44 15.21 -3.04
N PHE A 112 -7.36 14.40 -2.52
CA PHE A 112 -8.73 14.39 -3.05
C PHE A 112 -9.47 15.66 -2.62
N LEU A 113 -10.33 16.18 -3.50
CA LEU A 113 -10.89 17.54 -3.38
C LEU A 113 -12.32 17.63 -2.84
N ASP A 114 -12.80 16.58 -2.19
CA ASP A 114 -14.08 16.58 -1.48
C ASP A 114 -13.81 16.92 0.00
N SER A 115 -13.64 18.21 0.31
CA SER A 115 -13.17 18.69 1.63
C SER A 115 -14.13 18.44 2.80
N GLU A 116 -15.36 18.05 2.50
CA GLU A 116 -16.38 17.60 3.47
C GLU A 116 -16.32 16.08 3.69
N ASP A 117 -15.74 15.32 2.75
CA ASP A 117 -15.59 13.88 2.82
C ASP A 117 -14.36 13.49 3.64
N ASN A 118 -14.51 13.56 4.97
CA ASN A 118 -13.54 13.01 5.92
C ASN A 118 -13.55 11.47 6.00
N SER A 119 -14.19 10.74 5.06
CA SER A 119 -14.14 9.27 5.07
C SER A 119 -12.81 8.71 4.55
N TYR A 120 -12.64 7.41 4.74
CA TYR A 120 -11.47 6.64 4.36
C TYR A 120 -11.83 5.54 3.36
N HIS A 121 -11.01 5.38 2.32
CA HIS A 121 -11.06 4.19 1.46
C HIS A 121 -10.15 3.10 2.05
N ILE A 122 -10.77 2.02 2.53
CA ILE A 122 -10.06 0.86 3.10
C ILE A 122 -9.68 -0.13 1.98
N VAL A 123 -8.43 -0.60 2.01
CA VAL A 123 -7.86 -1.60 1.11
C VAL A 123 -7.27 -2.74 1.94
N SER A 124 -7.69 -3.99 1.69
CA SER A 124 -7.06 -5.18 2.30
C SER A 124 -5.69 -5.42 1.69
N ARG A 125 -4.64 -5.31 2.51
CA ARG A 125 -3.25 -5.44 2.10
C ARG A 125 -2.38 -5.78 3.30
N ARG A 126 -1.47 -6.73 3.13
CA ARG A 126 -0.47 -7.06 4.16
C ARG A 126 0.89 -6.46 3.82
N GLY A 127 1.62 -6.06 4.85
CA GLY A 127 3.00 -5.58 4.76
C GLY A 127 3.56 -5.29 6.13
N VAL A 128 4.73 -4.63 6.19
CA VAL A 128 5.38 -4.23 7.44
C VAL A 128 5.54 -2.72 7.46
N VAL A 129 5.26 -2.12 8.61
CA VAL A 129 5.48 -0.69 8.90
C VAL A 129 6.41 -0.51 10.09
N ARG A 130 7.09 0.64 10.14
CA ARG A 130 8.05 1.08 11.16
C ARG A 130 7.53 2.34 11.85
N VAL A 131 7.77 2.41 13.16
CA VAL A 131 7.53 3.59 13.99
C VAL A 131 8.62 4.64 13.71
N PRO A 132 8.31 5.80 13.09
CA PRO A 132 9.32 6.67 12.51
C PRO A 132 9.55 7.94 13.35
N GLU A 133 10.61 7.90 14.16
CA GLU A 133 11.13 9.08 14.88
C GLU A 133 12.61 8.85 15.22
N SER A 134 13.24 9.82 15.88
CA SER A 134 14.60 9.69 16.42
C SER A 134 14.71 10.58 17.67
N PRO A 135 15.26 10.12 18.81
CA PRO A 135 16.21 9.01 18.96
C PRO A 135 15.65 7.58 18.85
N LYS A 136 16.49 6.67 18.35
CA LYS A 136 16.21 5.22 18.31
C LYS A 136 16.11 4.65 19.74
N GLY A 137 14.98 4.02 20.06
CA GLY A 137 14.73 3.36 21.35
C GLY A 137 13.76 4.11 22.28
N SER A 138 13.45 5.37 22.00
CA SER A 138 12.41 6.17 22.67
C SER A 138 11.01 5.54 22.54
N ILE A 139 10.05 6.05 23.29
CA ILE A 139 8.61 5.79 23.09
C ILE A 139 7.98 7.03 22.45
N VAL A 140 7.15 6.82 21.42
CA VAL A 140 6.30 7.84 20.80
C VAL A 140 4.83 7.45 20.98
N ASN A 141 3.97 8.43 21.24
CA ASN A 141 2.53 8.23 21.40
C ASN A 141 1.81 8.50 20.08
N LEU A 142 1.42 7.44 19.37
CA LEU A 142 0.72 7.54 18.08
C LEU A 142 -0.79 7.50 18.26
N THR A 143 -1.53 8.22 17.43
CA THR A 143 -2.98 8.15 17.37
C THR A 143 -3.45 6.80 16.82
N MET A 144 -4.38 6.16 17.54
CA MET A 144 -5.04 4.92 17.12
C MET A 144 -6.57 5.04 17.21
N ASP A 145 -7.24 4.51 16.19
CA ASP A 145 -8.70 4.39 16.11
C ASP A 145 -9.11 2.90 16.16
N LYS A 146 -10.23 2.57 16.82
CA LYS A 146 -10.76 1.21 16.92
C LYS A 146 -12.04 1.01 16.09
N GLY A 147 -12.00 0.02 15.19
CA GLY A 147 -13.12 -0.33 14.31
C GLY A 147 -13.15 0.56 13.06
N ASN A 148 -13.63 1.79 13.20
CA ASN A 148 -13.64 2.78 12.11
C ASN A 148 -12.34 3.61 12.15
N PRO A 149 -11.60 3.79 11.02
CA PRO A 149 -10.43 4.65 10.94
C PRO A 149 -10.74 6.16 11.04
N ARG A 150 -12.02 6.54 10.98
CA ARG A 150 -12.47 7.93 11.13
C ARG A 150 -12.75 8.24 12.60
N SER A 151 -11.98 9.15 13.19
CA SER A 151 -11.84 9.32 14.64
C SER A 151 -13.12 9.77 15.36
N ASP A 152 -13.95 10.60 14.73
CA ASP A 152 -15.27 11.03 15.22
C ASP A 152 -16.37 9.97 15.06
N GLN A 153 -16.06 8.82 14.44
CA GLN A 153 -16.94 7.67 14.26
C GLN A 153 -16.31 6.37 14.78
N SER A 154 -15.23 6.48 15.55
CA SER A 154 -14.50 5.34 16.07
C SER A 154 -15.11 4.80 17.36
N ALA A 155 -15.01 3.47 17.59
CA ALA A 155 -15.46 2.88 18.84
C ALA A 155 -14.54 3.25 20.02
N TRP A 156 -13.30 3.64 19.73
CA TRP A 156 -12.36 4.26 20.66
C TRP A 156 -11.31 5.03 19.84
N TYR A 157 -10.98 6.24 20.29
CA TYR A 157 -9.89 7.05 19.75
C TYR A 157 -9.00 7.52 20.89
N GLY A 158 -7.68 7.46 20.68
CA GLY A 158 -6.71 7.93 21.67
C GLY A 158 -5.27 7.73 21.22
N PHE A 159 -4.35 7.92 22.15
CA PHE A 159 -2.92 7.76 21.91
C PHE A 159 -2.42 6.44 22.51
N VAL A 160 -1.55 5.74 21.78
CA VAL A 160 -0.95 4.45 22.17
C VAL A 160 0.58 4.58 22.13
N PRO A 161 1.31 4.13 23.17
CA PRO A 161 2.76 4.17 23.18
C PRO A 161 3.36 3.09 22.27
N PHE A 162 4.17 3.52 21.30
CA PHE A 162 4.94 2.68 20.39
C PHE A 162 6.44 2.92 20.58
N LYS A 163 7.26 1.86 20.52
CA LYS A 163 8.72 2.00 20.58
C LYS A 163 9.27 2.48 19.24
N VAL A 164 10.02 3.57 19.24
CA VAL A 164 10.64 4.18 18.06
C VAL A 164 11.58 3.17 17.38
N GLY A 165 11.37 2.96 16.08
CA GLY A 165 12.07 1.95 15.30
C GLY A 165 11.58 0.50 15.47
N SER A 166 10.52 0.25 16.25
CA SER A 166 9.82 -1.05 16.20
C SER A 166 9.07 -1.22 14.87
N THR A 167 8.89 -2.48 14.47
CA THR A 167 8.19 -2.87 13.24
C THR A 167 6.95 -3.70 13.55
N TRP A 168 5.90 -3.48 12.76
CA TRP A 168 4.57 -4.06 12.95
C TRP A 168 4.02 -4.55 11.62
N GLN A 169 3.36 -5.72 11.62
CA GLN A 169 2.59 -6.15 10.46
C GLN A 169 1.27 -5.39 10.40
N TYR A 170 0.90 -4.93 9.20
CA TYR A 170 -0.45 -4.42 8.93
C TYR A 170 -1.26 -5.41 8.07
N PHE A 171 -2.59 -5.26 8.10
CA PHE A 171 -3.57 -6.13 7.45
C PHE A 171 -4.48 -5.38 6.46
N HIS A 172 -4.65 -4.08 6.68
CA HIS A 172 -5.38 -3.15 5.81
C HIS A 172 -4.68 -1.79 5.82
N ILE A 173 -4.92 -0.98 4.79
CA ILE A 173 -4.57 0.43 4.76
C ILE A 173 -5.83 1.26 4.49
N ALA A 174 -6.01 2.35 5.23
CA ALA A 174 -7.08 3.31 5.09
C ALA A 174 -6.52 4.61 4.48
N TYR A 175 -6.95 4.93 3.27
CA TYR A 175 -6.56 6.14 2.55
C TYR A 175 -7.57 7.27 2.78
N PRO A 176 -7.14 8.44 3.28
CA PRO A 176 -8.04 9.55 3.56
C PRO A 176 -8.52 10.22 2.27
N ARG A 177 -9.79 10.62 2.23
CA ARG A 177 -10.32 11.51 1.17
C ARG A 177 -10.14 12.99 1.47
N SER A 178 -9.77 13.35 2.69
CA SER A 178 -9.51 14.72 3.13
C SER A 178 -8.02 14.99 3.31
N LYS A 179 -7.52 16.14 2.81
CA LYS A 179 -6.12 16.56 2.99
C LYS A 179 -5.69 16.81 4.44
N TYR A 180 -6.66 16.88 5.36
CA TYR A 180 -6.44 17.14 6.78
C TYR A 180 -6.27 15.84 7.58
N GLN A 181 -6.27 14.68 6.92
CA GLN A 181 -6.21 13.36 7.51
C GLN A 181 -4.99 12.59 6.99
N SER A 182 -4.38 11.78 7.85
CA SER A 182 -3.23 10.94 7.51
C SER A 182 -3.66 9.55 7.03
N VAL A 183 -2.81 8.87 6.24
CA VAL A 183 -2.93 7.43 5.98
C VAL A 183 -2.83 6.66 7.29
N LYS A 184 -3.70 5.65 7.46
CA LYS A 184 -3.75 4.77 8.64
C LYS A 184 -3.59 3.31 8.25
N TYR A 185 -2.92 2.53 9.08
CA TYR A 185 -2.67 1.10 8.88
C TYR A 185 -3.38 0.28 9.97
N ASP A 186 -4.12 -0.76 9.60
CA ASP A 186 -4.71 -1.70 10.55
C ASP A 186 -3.63 -2.68 11.05
N LEU A 187 -3.21 -2.54 12.30
CA LEU A 187 -2.23 -3.43 12.93
C LEU A 187 -2.86 -4.71 13.51
N GLY A 188 -4.20 -4.83 13.50
CA GLY A 188 -4.90 -6.03 13.96
C GLY A 188 -6.33 -5.76 14.43
N GLY A 189 -7.30 -6.37 13.75
CA GLY A 189 -8.71 -6.34 14.16
C GLY A 189 -9.30 -4.92 14.17
N GLY A 190 -8.95 -4.10 13.18
CA GLY A 190 -9.38 -2.72 13.07
C GLY A 190 -8.70 -1.79 14.08
N GLN A 191 -7.40 -1.93 14.29
CA GLN A 191 -6.58 -1.00 15.07
C GLN A 191 -5.79 -0.10 14.12
N TRP A 192 -6.39 1.03 13.77
CA TRP A 192 -5.91 1.92 12.72
C TRP A 192 -4.92 2.94 13.30
N VAL A 193 -3.64 2.86 12.90
CA VAL A 193 -2.58 3.75 13.41
C VAL A 193 -2.01 4.60 12.28
N SER A 194 -1.87 5.91 12.49
CA SER A 194 -1.24 6.84 11.53
C SER A 194 0.23 7.11 11.84
N SER A 195 0.89 7.88 10.98
CA SER A 195 2.29 8.30 11.15
C SER A 195 3.27 7.13 11.24
N LEU A 196 3.06 6.12 10.39
CA LEU A 196 3.95 4.95 10.25
C LEU A 196 4.56 4.90 8.83
N GLU A 197 5.85 4.55 8.75
CA GLU A 197 6.59 4.36 7.50
C GLU A 197 6.48 2.91 7.01
N VAL A 198 6.30 2.65 5.72
CA VAL A 198 6.40 1.28 5.18
C VAL A 198 7.87 0.85 5.14
N VAL A 199 8.15 -0.36 5.64
CA VAL A 199 9.48 -0.98 5.58
C VAL A 199 9.67 -1.64 4.21
N LYS A 200 10.87 -1.46 3.63
CA LYS A 200 11.28 -2.04 2.34
C LYS A 200 11.87 -3.43 2.52
#